data_AF-A0A0C5FRG2-F1
#
_entry.id   AF-A0A0C5FRG2-F1
#
_cell.length_a   1.000
_cell.length_b   1.000
_cell.length_c   1.000
_cell.angle_alpha   90.00
_cell.angle_beta   90.00
_cell.angle_gamma   90.00
#
_symmetry.space_group_name_H-M   'P 1'
#
loop_
_entity.id
_entity.type
_entity.pdbx_description
1 polymer ?
#
loop_
_entity_poly.entity_id
_entity_poly.type
_entity_poly.pdbx_seq_one_letter_code
_entity_poly.pdbx_strand_id
1 'polypeptide(L)'
;MPRLTCMESIRQRAQHLVEQAAAALAAHGLSARFEISAGEDTCLVEVDLPDGDGFQALVGTGSGGWVGVLDPHQEDLATAQWPRYVVARAQGATAGQALEEATPSPRRARWWRRTRARGEGAGH
;
A
#
# COMPACT_ATOMS: atom_id res chain seq x y z
N MET A 1 15.11 9.00 -29.99
CA MET A 1 14.52 9.71 -28.83
C MET A 1 13.35 8.88 -28.30
N PRO A 2 13.48 8.14 -27.18
CA PRO A 2 12.40 7.31 -26.62
C PRO A 2 11.92 7.72 -25.21
N ARG A 3 12.21 8.95 -24.72
CA ARG A 3 11.94 9.32 -23.31
C ARG A 3 10.49 9.70 -22.98
N LEU A 4 9.65 10.05 -23.96
CA LEU A 4 8.30 10.54 -23.69
C LEU A 4 7.27 9.43 -23.40
N THR A 5 7.36 8.28 -24.09
CA THR A 5 6.43 7.16 -23.92
C THR A 5 6.60 6.43 -22.58
N CYS A 6 7.80 6.45 -22.01
CA CYS A 6 8.09 5.85 -20.70
C CYS A 6 7.37 6.60 -19.57
N MET A 7 7.49 7.94 -19.53
CA MET A 7 6.86 8.76 -18.49
C MET A 7 5.33 8.71 -18.54
N GLU A 8 4.74 8.71 -19.75
CA GLU A 8 3.29 8.59 -19.92
C GLU A 8 2.79 7.25 -19.33
N SER A 9 3.54 6.17 -19.53
CA SER A 9 3.23 4.85 -18.99
C SER A 9 3.32 4.77 -17.46
N ILE A 10 4.29 5.45 -16.83
CA ILE A 10 4.42 5.48 -15.36
C ILE A 10 3.28 6.29 -14.75
N ARG A 11 2.95 7.45 -15.34
CA ARG A 11 1.86 8.31 -14.85
C ARG A 11 0.52 7.59 -14.94
N GLN A 12 0.24 6.93 -16.07
CA GLN A 12 -0.97 6.11 -16.23
C GLN A 12 -1.04 5.00 -15.17
N ARG A 13 0.10 4.36 -14.88
CA ARG A 13 0.17 3.33 -13.85
C ARG A 13 -0.07 3.89 -12.44
N ALA A 14 0.49 5.05 -12.11
CA ALA A 14 0.23 5.73 -10.84
C ALA A 14 -1.25 6.13 -10.71
N GLN A 15 -1.86 6.63 -11.79
CA GLN A 15 -3.30 6.93 -11.83
C GLN A 15 -4.14 5.69 -11.59
N HIS A 16 -3.83 4.58 -12.27
CA HIS A 16 -4.55 3.33 -12.09
C HIS A 16 -4.49 2.82 -10.64
N LEU A 17 -3.33 2.96 -9.99
CA LEU A 17 -3.17 2.60 -8.58
C LEU A 17 -4.00 3.49 -7.66
N VAL A 18 -4.03 4.80 -7.91
CA VAL A 18 -4.87 5.75 -7.17
C VAL A 18 -6.35 5.40 -7.34
N GLU A 19 -6.80 5.12 -8.57
CA GLU A 19 -8.19 4.73 -8.84
C GLU A 19 -8.58 3.43 -8.11
N GLN A 20 -7.71 2.42 -8.13
CA GLN A 20 -7.95 1.17 -7.42
C GLN A 20 -8.01 1.37 -5.89
N ALA A 21 -7.14 2.19 -5.32
CA ALA A 21 -7.17 2.52 -3.90
C ALA A 21 -8.41 3.33 -3.53
N ALA A 22 -8.77 4.33 -4.32
CA ALA A 22 -9.98 5.14 -4.11
C ALA A 22 -11.25 4.27 -4.16
N ALA A 23 -11.35 3.36 -5.13
CA ALA A 23 -12.47 2.42 -5.22
C ALA A 23 -12.53 1.48 -4.01
N ALA A 24 -11.38 0.99 -3.54
CA ALA A 24 -11.32 0.15 -2.35
C ALA A 24 -11.74 0.93 -1.08
N LEU A 25 -11.25 2.16 -0.89
CA LEU A 25 -11.66 3.02 0.22
C LEU A 25 -13.17 3.29 0.20
N ALA A 26 -13.72 3.63 -0.96
CA ALA A 26 -15.14 3.89 -1.13
C ALA A 26 -16.00 2.67 -0.75
N ALA A 27 -15.54 1.44 -1.07
CA ALA A 27 -16.23 0.21 -0.67
C ALA A 27 -16.28 0.01 0.86
N HIS A 28 -15.35 0.63 1.60
CA HIS A 28 -15.32 0.64 3.06
C HIS A 28 -15.94 1.92 3.67
N GLY A 29 -16.52 2.81 2.86
CA GLY A 29 -17.07 4.09 3.33
C GLY A 29 -15.99 5.10 3.76
N LEU A 30 -14.75 4.89 3.35
CA LEU A 30 -13.59 5.73 3.65
C LEU A 30 -13.27 6.63 2.44
N SER A 31 -12.59 7.74 2.71
CA SER A 31 -12.03 8.62 1.69
C SER A 31 -10.61 8.99 2.05
N ALA A 32 -9.78 9.22 1.03
CA ALA A 32 -8.43 9.75 1.15
C ALA A 32 -8.18 10.70 -0.02
N ARG A 33 -7.31 11.67 0.18
CA ARG A 33 -6.87 12.57 -0.89
C ARG A 33 -5.57 12.04 -1.48
N PHE A 34 -5.50 12.03 -2.80
CA PHE A 34 -4.36 11.55 -3.55
C PHE A 34 -3.79 12.67 -4.41
N GLU A 35 -2.47 12.84 -4.39
CA GLU A 35 -1.74 13.75 -5.27
C GLU A 35 -0.65 12.99 -6.00
N ILE A 36 -0.50 13.23 -7.31
CA ILE A 36 0.50 12.55 -8.14
C ILE A 36 1.49 13.60 -8.64
N SER A 37 2.73 13.46 -8.22
CA SER A 37 3.86 14.32 -8.60
C SER A 37 4.79 13.56 -9.53
N ALA A 38 5.03 14.09 -10.74
CA ALA A 38 5.90 13.46 -11.71
C ALA A 38 7.38 13.74 -11.39
N GLY A 39 8.19 12.68 -11.31
CA GLY A 39 9.65 12.73 -11.26
C GLY A 39 10.28 12.37 -12.62
N GLU A 40 11.62 12.35 -12.67
CA GLU A 40 12.38 12.10 -13.90
C GLU A 40 12.20 10.66 -14.43
N ASP A 41 12.25 9.66 -13.55
CA ASP A 41 12.07 8.23 -13.88
C ASP A 41 11.06 7.51 -12.97
N THR A 42 10.33 8.27 -12.14
CA THR A 42 9.34 7.77 -11.18
C THR A 42 8.16 8.73 -11.07
N CYS A 43 7.04 8.28 -10.52
CA CYS A 43 5.97 9.15 -10.04
C CYS A 43 5.82 8.96 -8.53
N LEU A 44 5.73 10.06 -7.80
CA LEU A 44 5.38 10.07 -6.39
C LEU A 44 3.85 10.18 -6.26
N VAL A 45 3.28 9.36 -5.41
CA VAL A 45 1.87 9.39 -5.02
C VAL A 45 1.82 9.73 -3.55
N GLU A 46 1.29 10.91 -3.23
CA GLU A 46 1.07 11.35 -1.86
C GLU A 46 -0.37 11.00 -1.48
N VAL A 47 -0.53 10.34 -0.33
CA VAL A 47 -1.81 9.88 0.20
C VAL A 47 -2.05 10.58 1.51
N ASP A 48 -3.05 11.45 1.54
CA ASP A 48 -3.49 12.16 2.72
C ASP A 48 -4.74 11.45 3.29
N LEU A 49 -4.57 10.87 4.48
CA LEU A 49 -5.59 10.12 5.18
C LEU A 49 -6.38 11.03 6.14
N PRO A 50 -7.66 10.73 6.39
CA PRO A 50 -8.54 11.61 7.19
C PRO A 50 -8.09 11.76 8.65
N ASP A 51 -7.29 10.82 9.17
CA ASP A 51 -6.73 10.88 10.52
C ASP A 51 -5.47 11.79 10.61
N GLY A 52 -5.02 12.37 9.49
CA GLY A 52 -3.81 13.19 9.40
C GLY A 52 -2.51 12.40 9.23
N ASP A 53 -2.58 11.07 9.24
CA ASP A 53 -1.45 10.16 9.06
C ASP A 53 -1.23 9.84 7.57
N GLY A 54 -0.84 10.85 6.79
CA GLY A 54 -0.53 10.68 5.37
C GLY A 54 0.79 9.93 5.13
N PHE A 55 0.92 9.34 3.93
CA PHE A 55 2.15 8.66 3.51
C PHE A 55 2.44 8.91 2.02
N GLN A 56 3.66 8.61 1.59
CA GLN A 56 4.06 8.77 0.20
C GLN A 56 4.42 7.42 -0.42
N ALA A 57 4.24 7.27 -1.73
CA ALA A 57 4.56 6.06 -2.47
C ALA A 57 5.22 6.38 -3.82
N LEU A 58 6.30 5.69 -4.13
CA LEU A 58 7.03 5.79 -5.38
C LEU A 58 6.58 4.70 -6.36
N VAL A 59 6.20 5.14 -7.56
CA VAL A 59 5.84 4.28 -8.69
C VAL A 59 6.96 4.41 -9.74
N GLY A 60 7.70 3.32 -9.95
CA GLY A 60 8.82 3.29 -10.91
C GLY A 60 8.54 2.53 -12.20
N THR A 61 9.49 2.64 -13.14
CA THR A 61 9.52 1.96 -14.45
C THR A 61 9.85 0.47 -14.39
N GLY A 62 10.22 -0.05 -13.23
CA GLY A 62 10.67 -1.44 -13.08
C GLY A 62 9.65 -2.44 -13.63
N SER A 63 10.13 -3.42 -14.40
CA SER A 63 9.38 -4.41 -15.19
C SER A 63 8.49 -5.37 -14.38
N GLY A 64 8.34 -5.13 -13.08
CA GLY A 64 7.75 -6.08 -12.12
C GLY A 64 6.52 -5.59 -11.36
N GLY A 65 5.98 -4.41 -11.65
CA GLY A 65 4.72 -4.03 -10.99
C GLY A 65 4.89 -3.62 -9.52
N TRP A 66 6.03 -3.05 -9.11
CA TRP A 66 6.29 -2.66 -7.71
C TRP A 66 5.93 -1.19 -7.42
N VAL A 67 5.52 -0.92 -6.18
CA VAL A 67 5.25 0.38 -5.58
C VAL A 67 6.09 0.47 -4.30
N GLY A 68 7.04 1.40 -4.23
CA GLY A 68 7.84 1.60 -3.03
C GLY A 68 7.13 2.55 -2.08
N VAL A 69 6.65 2.08 -0.93
CA VAL A 69 6.00 2.95 0.06
C VAL A 69 7.07 3.61 0.92
N LEU A 70 7.01 4.94 1.02
CA LEU A 70 7.84 5.78 1.87
C LEU A 70 7.07 6.12 3.16
N ASP A 71 6.69 5.08 3.92
CA ASP A 71 6.39 5.19 5.36
C ASP A 71 7.77 5.11 6.09
N PRO A 72 7.94 5.38 7.40
CA PRO A 72 9.27 5.50 8.03
C PRO A 72 10.15 4.24 7.93
N HIS A 73 9.59 3.13 7.44
CA HIS A 73 10.32 2.02 6.87
C HIS A 73 9.97 1.92 5.38
N GLN A 74 10.93 2.19 4.51
CA GLN A 74 10.76 2.03 3.07
C GLN A 74 10.46 0.55 2.76
N GLU A 75 9.25 0.24 2.29
CA GLU A 75 8.80 -1.13 2.02
C GLU A 75 8.33 -1.26 0.56
N ASP A 76 8.81 -2.30 -0.14
CA ASP A 76 8.36 -2.63 -1.50
C ASP A 76 7.03 -3.39 -1.46
N LEU A 77 6.01 -2.83 -2.11
CA LEU A 77 4.67 -3.39 -2.21
C LEU A 77 4.38 -3.79 -3.66
N ALA A 78 3.75 -4.95 -3.88
CA ALA A 78 3.25 -5.29 -5.20
C ALA A 78 2.02 -4.43 -5.53
N THR A 79 1.84 -4.02 -6.79
CA THR A 79 0.67 -3.25 -7.25
C THR A 79 -0.67 -3.87 -6.83
N ALA A 80 -0.77 -5.20 -6.80
CA ALA A 80 -1.99 -5.89 -6.38
C ALA A 80 -2.31 -5.76 -4.89
N GLN A 81 -1.31 -5.46 -4.06
CA GLN A 81 -1.46 -5.30 -2.60
C GLN A 81 -1.78 -3.86 -2.22
N TRP A 82 -1.47 -2.90 -3.10
CA TRP A 82 -1.68 -1.46 -2.91
C TRP A 82 -3.07 -1.10 -2.37
N PRO A 83 -4.20 -1.54 -2.97
CA PRO A 83 -5.52 -1.10 -2.51
C PRO A 83 -5.82 -1.54 -1.08
N ARG A 84 -5.41 -2.77 -0.70
CA ARG A 84 -5.59 -3.29 0.66
C ARG A 84 -4.72 -2.54 1.67
N TYR A 85 -3.48 -2.24 1.30
CA TYR A 85 -2.58 -1.46 2.13
C TYR A 85 -3.17 -0.07 2.45
N VAL A 86 -3.64 0.66 1.43
CA VAL A 86 -4.23 1.99 1.62
C VAL A 86 -5.46 1.93 2.53
N VAL A 87 -6.34 0.94 2.34
CA VAL A 87 -7.53 0.75 3.20
C VAL A 87 -7.12 0.48 4.65
N ALA A 88 -6.15 -0.39 4.89
CA ALA A 88 -5.68 -0.70 6.23
C ALA A 88 -5.10 0.54 6.93
N ARG A 89 -4.28 1.35 6.23
CA ARG A 89 -3.78 2.62 6.75
C ARG A 89 -4.91 3.60 7.05
N ALA A 90 -5.89 3.72 6.17
CA ALA A 90 -7.07 4.57 6.37
C ALA A 90 -7.96 4.13 7.55
N GLN A 91 -7.85 2.87 7.97
CA GLN A 91 -8.51 2.33 9.17
C GLN A 91 -7.67 2.52 10.45
N GLY A 92 -6.51 3.16 10.37
CA GLY A 92 -5.61 3.42 11.49
C GLY A 92 -4.57 2.32 11.74
N ALA A 93 -4.38 1.37 10.81
CA ALA A 93 -3.29 0.41 10.91
C ALA A 93 -1.94 1.10 10.71
N THR A 94 -0.90 0.63 11.41
CA THR A 94 0.49 1.01 11.12
C THR A 94 0.95 0.42 9.77
N ALA A 95 2.00 0.95 9.13
CA ALA A 95 2.53 0.39 7.87
C ALA A 95 2.83 -1.10 7.95
N GLY A 96 3.48 -1.55 9.02
CA GLY A 96 3.75 -2.97 9.22
C GLY A 96 2.47 -3.80 9.22
N GLN A 97 1.45 -3.39 9.98
CA GLN A 97 0.15 -4.09 10.02
C GLN A 97 -0.56 -4.06 8.66
N ALA A 98 -0.54 -2.91 7.98
CA ALA A 98 -1.12 -2.75 6.66
C ALA A 98 -0.44 -3.64 5.61
N LEU A 99 0.89 -3.76 5.66
CA LEU A 99 1.64 -4.67 4.79
C LEU A 99 1.32 -6.13 5.10
N GLU A 100 1.22 -6.48 6.39
CA GLU A 100 0.80 -7.82 6.82
C GLU A 100 -0.59 -8.18 6.29
N GLU A 101 -1.55 -7.27 6.39
CA GLU A 101 -2.92 -7.46 5.91
C GLU A 101 -3.00 -7.52 4.38
N ALA A 102 -2.22 -6.68 3.70
CA ALA A 102 -2.14 -6.65 2.25
C ALA A 102 -1.40 -7.87 1.66
N THR A 103 -0.68 -8.65 2.48
CA THR A 103 0.06 -9.84 2.04
C THR A 103 -0.72 -11.13 2.32
N PRO A 104 -1.36 -11.74 1.30
CA PRO A 104 -2.01 -13.03 1.46
C PRO A 104 -0.96 -14.15 1.57
N SER A 105 -0.46 -14.41 2.77
CA SER A 105 0.53 -15.47 3.00
C SER A 105 -0.08 -16.68 3.73
N PRO A 106 -0.26 -17.84 3.07
CA PRO A 106 -0.80 -19.05 3.70
C PRO A 106 0.10 -19.63 4.82
N ARG A 107 1.38 -19.23 4.90
CA ARG A 107 2.31 -19.67 5.95
C ARG A 107 2.09 -19.00 7.31
N ARG A 108 1.46 -17.82 7.38
CA ARG A 108 1.28 -17.08 8.63
C ARG A 108 0.04 -17.47 9.45
N ALA A 109 -0.97 -18.09 8.84
CA ALA A 109 -2.11 -18.67 9.56
C ALA A 109 -1.70 -19.73 10.61
N ARG A 110 -0.51 -20.34 10.47
CA ARG A 110 0.05 -21.30 11.43
C ARG A 110 0.86 -20.65 12.56
N TRP A 111 1.49 -19.50 12.32
CA TRP A 111 2.31 -18.85 13.35
C TRP A 111 1.44 -18.14 14.39
N TRP A 112 0.38 -17.46 13.95
CA TRP A 112 -0.59 -16.81 14.84
C TRP A 112 -1.50 -17.77 15.63
N ARG A 113 -1.83 -18.96 15.07
CA ARG A 113 -2.51 -20.01 15.85
C ARG A 113 -1.67 -20.54 17.01
N ARG A 114 -0.35 -20.56 16.87
CA ARG A 114 0.57 -21.03 17.92
C ARG A 114 0.79 -19.99 19.01
N THR A 115 0.73 -18.70 18.69
CA THR A 115 0.87 -17.63 19.70
C THR A 115 -0.43 -17.39 20.48
N ARG A 116 -1.61 -17.57 19.89
CA ARG A 116 -2.88 -17.54 20.65
C ARG A 116 -3.12 -18.77 21.52
N ALA A 117 -2.72 -19.97 21.09
CA ALA A 117 -2.89 -21.19 21.91
C ALA A 117 -1.97 -21.27 23.14
N ARG A 118 -1.03 -20.33 23.31
CA ARG A 118 -0.15 -20.26 24.49
C ARG A 118 -0.59 -19.20 25.52
N GLY A 119 -1.70 -18.49 25.25
CA GLY A 119 -2.29 -17.49 26.14
C GLY A 119 -3.45 -17.99 27.01
N GLU A 120 -4.02 -19.17 26.73
CA GLU A 120 -5.08 -19.80 27.54
C GLU A 120 -4.57 -21.09 28.20
N GLY A 121 -3.55 -20.95 29.06
CA GLY A 121 -2.98 -22.08 29.80
C GLY A 121 -2.33 -21.67 31.11
N ALA A 122 -2.75 -20.55 31.70
CA ALA A 122 -2.39 -20.15 33.05
C ALA A 122 -3.67 -19.86 33.83
N GLY A 123 -4.19 -20.88 34.51
CA GLY A 123 -5.26 -20.74 35.49
C GLY A 123 -6.24 -21.90 35.53
N HIS A 124 -5.84 -23.04 36.09
CA HIS A 124 -6.27 -23.52 37.41
C HIS A 124 -5.59 -24.85 37.73
#